data_AF-A0AAW5T240-F1
#
_entry.id   AF-A0AAW5T240-F1
#
_cell.length_a   1.000
_cell.length_b   1.000
_cell.length_c   1.000
_cell.angle_alpha   90.00
_cell.angle_beta   90.00
_cell.angle_gamma   90.00
#
_symmetry.space_group_name_H-M   'P 1'
#
loop_
_entity.id
_entity.type
_entity.pdbx_description
1 polymer ?
#
loop_
_entity_poly.entity_id
_entity_poly.type
_entity_poly.pdbx_seq_one_letter_code
_entity_poly.pdbx_strand_id
1 'polypeptide(L)'
;MALELNGDELRKKSAQLSKFAQERAQHERRVAEIAGELAGTWTGTSGSAVQSALSNYLTQASDVRREEVEMSHLLDQAIAAYEGTDGNAAGSLAQSMKI
;
A
#
# COMPACT_ATOMS: atom_id res chain seq x y z
N MET A 1 31.48 -12.53 4.04
CA MET A 1 30.86 -11.83 2.89
C MET A 1 29.39 -12.19 2.86
N ALA A 2 28.53 -11.45 3.58
CA ALA A 2 27.11 -11.81 3.76
C ALA A 2 26.20 -10.59 3.96
N LEU A 3 26.39 -9.52 3.19
CA LEU A 3 25.62 -8.27 3.37
C LEU A 3 25.02 -7.73 2.04
N GLU A 4 25.62 -8.01 0.87
CA GLU A 4 25.05 -7.54 -0.41
C GLU A 4 23.75 -8.25 -0.82
N LEU A 5 23.45 -9.43 -0.28
CA LEU A 5 22.22 -10.17 -0.63
C LEU A 5 20.93 -9.55 -0.06
N ASN A 6 21.00 -8.67 0.95
CA ASN A 6 19.81 -8.12 1.60
C ASN A 6 19.33 -6.78 1.05
N GLY A 7 20.23 -5.85 0.68
CA GLY A 7 19.84 -4.50 0.26
C GLY A 7 19.10 -4.45 -1.08
N ASP A 8 19.63 -5.17 -2.07
CA ASP A 8 19.03 -5.23 -3.41
C ASP A 8 17.68 -5.94 -3.42
N GLU A 9 17.53 -7.00 -2.61
CA GLU A 9 16.25 -7.72 -2.46
C GLU A 9 15.21 -6.87 -1.73
N LEU A 10 15.61 -6.12 -0.69
CA LEU A 10 14.73 -5.17 -0.01
C LEU A 10 14.28 -4.06 -0.97
N ARG A 11 15.20 -3.47 -1.76
CA ARG A 11 14.85 -2.47 -2.78
C ARG A 11 13.84 -3.01 -3.81
N LYS A 12 14.03 -4.26 -4.27
CA LYS A 12 13.08 -4.92 -5.17
C LYS A 12 11.71 -5.11 -4.51
N LYS A 13 11.65 -5.54 -3.25
CA LYS A 13 10.39 -5.74 -2.52
C LYS A 13 9.67 -4.42 -2.23
N SER A 14 10.40 -3.37 -1.87
CA SER A 14 9.83 -2.02 -1.70
C SER A 14 9.22 -1.51 -3.00
N ALA A 15 9.96 -1.61 -4.12
CA ALA A 15 9.46 -1.23 -5.43
C ALA A 15 8.22 -2.05 -5.86
N GLN A 16 8.17 -3.34 -5.52
CA GLN A 16 6.99 -4.19 -5.75
C GLN A 16 5.76 -3.72 -4.95
N LEU A 17 5.93 -3.39 -3.66
CA LEU A 17 4.84 -2.87 -2.84
C LEU A 17 4.34 -1.51 -3.35
N SER A 18 5.26 -0.61 -3.72
CA SER A 18 4.92 0.65 -4.37
C SER A 18 4.13 0.45 -5.67
N LYS A 19 4.49 -0.55 -6.49
CA LYS A 19 3.73 -0.90 -7.70
C LYS A 19 2.33 -1.42 -7.38
N PHE A 20 2.19 -2.29 -6.38
CA PHE A 20 0.87 -2.79 -5.95
C PHE A 20 -0.02 -1.66 -5.45
N ALA A 21 0.51 -0.73 -4.65
CA ALA A 21 -0.23 0.44 -4.19
C ALA A 21 -0.73 1.31 -5.37
N GLN A 22 0.08 1.47 -6.43
CA GLN A 22 -0.32 2.18 -7.65
C GLN A 22 -1.40 1.43 -8.43
N GLU A 23 -1.26 0.11 -8.59
CA GLU A 23 -2.24 -0.74 -9.27
C GLU A 23 -3.59 -0.74 -8.53
N ARG A 24 -3.58 -0.79 -7.19
CA ARG A 24 -4.78 -0.63 -6.36
C ARG A 24 -5.42 0.73 -6.49
N ALA A 25 -4.65 1.82 -6.48
CA ALA A 25 -5.18 3.16 -6.71
C ALA A 25 -5.90 3.27 -8.08
N GLN A 26 -5.36 2.64 -9.12
CA GLN A 26 -6.02 2.58 -10.43
C GLN A 26 -7.27 1.69 -10.41
N HIS A 27 -7.24 0.58 -9.67
CA HIS A 27 -8.41 -0.27 -9.50
C HIS A 27 -9.55 0.46 -8.75
N GLU A 28 -9.25 1.14 -7.65
CA GLU A 28 -10.19 1.97 -6.88
C GLU A 28 -10.89 3.01 -7.77
N ARG A 29 -10.13 3.74 -8.61
CA ARG A 29 -10.69 4.71 -9.55
C ARG A 29 -11.67 4.07 -10.53
N ARG A 30 -11.29 2.94 -11.13
CA ARG A 30 -12.16 2.21 -12.07
C ARG A 30 -13.44 1.71 -11.41
N VAL A 31 -13.35 1.21 -10.18
CA VAL A 31 -14.54 0.77 -9.42
C VAL A 31 -15.44 1.96 -9.10
N ALA A 32 -14.87 3.11 -8.70
CA ALA A 32 -15.63 4.33 -8.45
C ALA A 32 -16.32 4.85 -9.72
N GLU A 33 -15.66 4.82 -10.87
CA GLU A 33 -16.22 5.20 -12.18
C GLU A 33 -17.41 4.31 -12.55
N ILE A 34 -17.22 2.98 -12.57
CA ILE A 34 -18.28 2.00 -12.88
C ILE A 34 -19.47 2.17 -11.94
N ALA A 35 -19.21 2.37 -10.65
CA ALA A 35 -20.28 2.52 -9.68
C ALA A 35 -20.98 3.89 -9.77
N GLY A 36 -20.27 4.94 -10.19
CA GLY A 36 -20.86 6.23 -10.55
C GLY A 36 -21.80 6.13 -11.75
N GLU A 37 -21.38 5.41 -12.80
CA GLU A 37 -22.22 5.10 -13.96
C GLU A 37 -23.49 4.33 -13.54
N LEU A 38 -23.34 3.30 -12.71
CA LEU A 38 -24.44 2.50 -12.19
C LEU A 38 -25.39 3.30 -11.29
N ALA A 39 -24.87 4.15 -10.40
CA ALA A 39 -25.68 4.99 -9.52
C ALA A 39 -26.57 5.98 -10.28
N GLY A 40 -26.13 6.44 -11.46
CA GLY A 40 -26.94 7.26 -12.36
C GLY A 40 -28.15 6.53 -12.95
N THR A 41 -28.12 5.18 -12.96
CA THR A 41 -29.17 4.34 -13.57
C THR A 41 -30.12 3.70 -12.56
N TRP A 42 -29.71 3.53 -11.30
CA TRP A 42 -30.52 2.88 -10.26
C TRP A 42 -31.06 3.89 -9.24
N THR A 43 -32.39 4.04 -9.21
CA THR A 43 -33.11 4.85 -8.22
C THR A 43 -33.81 3.97 -7.19
N GLY A 44 -34.09 4.51 -6.00
CA GLY A 44 -34.76 3.80 -4.90
C GLY A 44 -33.80 2.96 -4.01
N THR A 45 -34.36 2.11 -3.16
CA THR A 45 -33.65 1.38 -2.09
C THR A 45 -32.45 0.56 -2.58
N SER A 46 -32.55 -0.05 -3.76
CA SER A 46 -31.46 -0.81 -4.38
C SER A 46 -30.27 0.07 -4.77
N GLY A 47 -30.52 1.31 -5.23
CA GLY A 47 -29.47 2.28 -5.53
C GLY A 47 -28.69 2.69 -4.27
N SER A 48 -29.41 2.91 -3.16
CA SER A 48 -28.80 3.24 -1.85
C SER A 48 -27.96 2.08 -1.28
N ALA A 49 -28.40 0.83 -1.46
CA ALA A 49 -27.64 -0.34 -1.03
C ALA A 49 -26.31 -0.46 -1.81
N VAL A 50 -26.34 -0.21 -3.12
CA VAL A 50 -25.15 -0.27 -3.99
C VAL A 50 -24.19 0.86 -3.69
N GLN A 51 -24.68 2.08 -3.46
CA GLN A 51 -23.85 3.20 -2.99
C GLN A 51 -23.19 2.90 -1.64
N SER A 52 -23.91 2.29 -0.70
CA SER A 52 -23.35 1.92 0.61
C SER A 52 -22.27 0.85 0.47
N ALA A 53 -22.51 -0.18 -0.35
CA ALA A 53 -21.52 -1.22 -0.63
C ALA A 53 -20.27 -0.65 -1.31
N LEU A 54 -20.43 0.26 -2.27
CA LEU A 54 -19.33 0.97 -2.92
C LEU A 54 -18.52 1.79 -1.91
N SER A 55 -19.19 2.58 -1.07
CA SER A 55 -18.52 3.41 -0.07
C SER A 55 -17.69 2.56 0.89
N ASN A 56 -18.24 1.43 1.34
CA ASN A 56 -17.54 0.48 2.20
C ASN A 56 -16.32 -0.13 1.50
N TYR A 57 -16.47 -0.53 0.23
CA TYR A 57 -15.38 -1.06 -0.58
C TYR A 57 -14.26 -0.03 -0.76
N LEU A 58 -14.57 1.20 -1.16
CA LEU A 58 -13.57 2.25 -1.39
C LEU A 58 -12.82 2.63 -0.11
N THR A 59 -13.52 2.61 1.04
CA THR A 59 -12.90 2.83 2.35
C THR A 59 -11.87 1.74 2.64
N GLN A 60 -12.27 0.46 2.55
CA GLN A 60 -11.38 -0.67 2.80
C GLN A 60 -10.20 -0.73 1.82
N ALA A 61 -10.46 -0.44 0.55
CA ALA A 61 -9.41 -0.40 -0.47
C ALA A 61 -8.38 0.70 -0.17
N SER A 62 -8.85 1.90 0.21
CA SER A 62 -7.97 3.00 0.61
C SER A 62 -7.15 2.67 1.86
N ASP A 63 -7.72 1.95 2.83
CA ASP A 63 -7.00 1.52 4.04
C ASP A 63 -5.86 0.55 3.67
N VAL A 64 -6.15 -0.47 2.86
CA VAL A 64 -5.13 -1.42 2.39
C VAL A 64 -4.04 -0.71 1.59
N ARG A 65 -4.41 0.23 0.70
CA ARG A 65 -3.43 1.01 -0.06
C ARG A 65 -2.54 1.85 0.87
N ARG A 66 -3.10 2.41 1.95
CA ARG A 66 -2.32 3.17 2.94
C ARG A 66 -1.31 2.28 3.65
N GLU A 67 -1.72 1.09 4.08
CA GLU A 67 -0.84 0.10 4.71
C GLU A 67 0.31 -0.32 3.78
N GLU A 68 0.03 -0.54 2.49
CA GLU A 68 1.06 -0.88 1.50
C GLU A 68 2.08 0.24 1.28
N VAL A 69 1.62 1.50 1.23
CA VAL A 69 2.51 2.67 1.12
C VAL A 69 3.36 2.83 2.37
N GLU A 70 2.77 2.67 3.55
CA GLU A 70 3.49 2.74 4.82
C GLU A 70 4.56 1.64 4.91
N MET A 71 4.24 0.42 4.49
CA MET A 71 5.19 -0.68 4.45
C MET A 71 6.33 -0.45 3.46
N SER A 72 6.03 0.09 2.27
CA SER A 72 7.07 0.50 1.31
C SER A 72 7.99 1.57 1.91
N HIS A 73 7.42 2.56 2.64
CA HIS A 73 8.20 3.60 3.29
C HIS A 73 9.11 3.06 4.39
N LEU A 74 8.62 2.14 5.21
CA LEU A 74 9.42 1.47 6.25
C LEU A 74 10.58 0.67 5.65
N LEU A 75 10.35 -0.01 4.51
CA LEU A 75 11.42 -0.71 3.80
C LEU A 75 12.46 0.26 3.24
N ASP A 76 12.04 1.39 2.65
CA ASP A 76 12.96 2.41 2.14
C ASP A 76 13.80 3.02 3.26
N GLN A 77 13.20 3.27 4.43
CA GLN A 77 13.93 3.69 5.64
C GLN A 77 14.94 2.61 6.09
N ALA A 78 14.57 1.32 5.98
CA ALA A 78 15.47 0.22 6.29
C ALA A 78 16.69 0.17 5.40
N ILE A 79 16.46 0.33 4.10
CA ILE A 79 17.51 0.36 3.09
C ILE A 79 18.42 1.57 3.33
N ALA A 80 17.84 2.76 3.58
CA ALA A 80 18.60 3.97 3.86
C ALA A 80 19.43 3.87 5.15
N ALA A 81 18.90 3.28 6.21
CA ALA A 81 19.65 3.05 7.46
C ALA A 81 20.79 2.02 7.27
N TYR A 82 20.58 1.02 6.42
CA TYR A 82 21.56 -0.01 6.10
C TYR A 82 22.69 0.52 5.21
N GLU A 83 22.37 1.33 4.20
CA GLU A 83 23.34 1.94 3.27
C GLU A 83 24.03 3.17 3.85
N GLY A 84 23.36 3.88 4.77
CA GLY A 84 23.81 5.16 5.32
C GLY A 84 24.93 5.09 6.35
N THR A 85 25.46 3.91 6.70
CA THR A 85 26.53 3.76 7.72
C THR A 85 26.21 4.44 9.06
N ASP A 86 25.08 4.07 9.68
CA ASP A 86 24.92 4.28 11.13
C ASP A 86 24.42 2.99 11.79
N GLY A 87 25.35 2.22 12.36
CA GLY A 87 25.07 0.91 12.97
C GLY A 87 24.01 0.94 14.07
N ASN A 88 23.78 2.12 14.67
CA ASN A 88 22.71 2.35 15.65
C ASN A 88 21.32 2.48 15.02
N ALA A 89 21.21 3.02 13.79
CA ALA A 89 19.94 3.16 13.08
C ALA A 89 19.45 1.80 12.56
N ALA A 90 20.36 0.98 12.04
CA ALA A 90 20.06 -0.40 11.64
C ALA A 90 19.61 -1.27 12.83
N GLY A 91 20.24 -1.12 14.00
CA GLY A 91 19.87 -1.83 15.23
C GLY A 91 18.50 -1.39 15.78
N SER A 92 18.22 -0.09 15.80
CA SER A 92 16.92 0.44 16.26
C SER A 92 15.76 0.01 15.36
N LEU A 93 16.02 -0.13 14.05
CA LEU A 93 15.03 -0.62 13.10
C LEU A 93 14.82 -2.13 13.18
N ALA A 94 15.86 -2.93 13.32
CA ALA A 94 15.70 -4.37 13.57
C ALA A 94 14.84 -4.62 14.83
N GLN A 95 15.06 -3.81 15.87
CA GLN A 95 14.29 -3.86 17.10
C GLN A 95 12.83 -3.38 16.95
N SER A 96 12.55 -2.39 16.10
CA SER A 96 11.18 -1.97 15.79
C SER A 96 10.45 -2.95 14.84
N MET A 97 11.18 -3.64 13.98
CA MET A 97 10.68 -4.68 13.07
C MET A 97 10.54 -6.07 13.71
N LYS A 98 10.97 -6.25 14.96
CA LYS A 98 11.05 -7.56 15.67
C LYS A 98 11.80 -8.63 14.87
N ILE A 99 12.95 -8.29 14.30
CA ILE A 99 13.88 -9.24 13.66
C ILE A 99 15.02 -9.56 14.61
#